data_AF-A0A923ZNL9-F1
#
_entry.id   AF-A0A923ZNL9-F1
#
_cell.length_a   1.000
_cell.length_b   1.000
_cell.length_c   1.000
_cell.angle_alpha   90.00
_cell.angle_beta   90.00
_cell.angle_gamma   90.00
#
_symmetry.space_group_name_H-M   'P 1'
#
loop_
_entity.id
_entity.type
_entity.pdbx_description
1 polymer ?
#
loop_
_entity_poly.entity_id
_entity_poly.type
_entity_poly.pdbx_seq_one_letter_code
_entity_poly.pdbx_strand_id
1 'polypeptide(L)'
;MTGPNRYRIAKVVALLDVLANHFVSEPVSWLEMPVKEGVELSRLDLVTEGRFDLVLELISDDGDPVSASAVLDEFRPDWRDSLVDNAFEAFVASDGVVSIRPRR
;
A
#
# COMPACT_ATOMS: atom_id res chain seq x y z
N MET A 1 -14.09 10.64 23.60
CA MET A 1 -13.55 11.18 22.33
C MET A 1 -12.79 12.47 22.62
N THR A 2 -11.47 12.51 22.38
CA THR A 2 -10.58 13.65 22.72
C THR A 2 -10.39 14.59 21.51
N GLY A 3 -9.85 15.80 21.75
CA GLY A 3 -9.51 16.75 20.68
C GLY A 3 -8.59 16.16 19.59
N PRO A 4 -7.46 15.53 19.95
CA PRO A 4 -6.58 14.86 19.00
C PRO A 4 -7.27 13.76 18.18
N ASN A 5 -8.18 12.98 18.79
CA ASN A 5 -8.94 11.96 18.06
C ASN A 5 -9.88 12.58 17.02
N ARG A 6 -10.54 13.71 17.34
CA ARG A 6 -11.38 14.43 16.37
C ARG A 6 -10.58 14.95 15.19
N TYR A 7 -9.36 15.46 15.43
CA TYR A 7 -8.48 15.94 14.36
C TYR A 7 -8.03 14.79 13.44
N ARG A 8 -7.66 13.63 13.99
CA ARG A 8 -7.31 12.44 13.18
C ARG A 8 -8.48 11.99 12.30
N ILE A 9 -9.69 11.92 12.86
CA ILE A 9 -10.90 11.58 12.09
C ILE A 9 -11.14 12.60 10.98
N ALA A 10 -11.02 13.90 11.27
CA ALA A 10 -11.18 14.95 10.27
C ALA A 10 -10.17 14.81 9.11
N LYS A 11 -8.91 14.44 9.40
CA LYS A 11 -7.91 14.17 8.35
C LYS A 11 -8.29 12.99 7.46
N VAL A 12 -8.81 11.90 8.04
CA VAL A 12 -9.28 10.73 7.27
C VAL A 12 -10.46 11.10 6.40
N VAL A 13 -11.45 11.83 6.93
CA VAL A 13 -12.60 12.30 6.16
C VAL A 13 -12.16 13.21 5.01
N ALA A 14 -11.23 14.14 5.26
CA ALA A 14 -10.69 15.00 4.23
C ALA A 14 -9.92 14.23 3.15
N LEU A 15 -9.14 13.20 3.51
CA LEU A 15 -8.47 12.33 2.55
C LEU A 15 -9.48 11.60 1.65
N LEU A 16 -10.53 11.02 2.23
CA LEU A 16 -11.56 10.32 1.46
C LEU A 16 -12.28 11.27 0.49
N ASP A 17 -12.54 12.50 0.91
CA ASP A 17 -13.12 13.53 0.03
C ASP A 17 -12.16 13.91 -1.11
N VAL A 18 -10.86 14.08 -0.83
CA VAL A 18 -9.86 14.31 -1.88
C VAL A 18 -9.80 13.14 -2.87
N LEU A 19 -9.75 11.90 -2.39
CA LEU A 19 -9.69 10.71 -3.25
C LEU A 19 -10.93 10.56 -4.13
N ALA A 20 -12.12 10.78 -3.57
CA ALA A 20 -13.38 10.70 -4.31
C ALA A 20 -13.47 11.77 -5.42
N ASN A 21 -12.90 12.95 -5.19
CA ASN A 21 -12.91 14.05 -6.15
C ASN A 21 -11.79 13.96 -7.21
N HIS A 22 -10.73 13.18 -6.96
CA HIS A 22 -9.54 13.10 -7.80
C HIS A 22 -9.24 11.66 -8.25
N PHE A 23 -10.12 11.07 -9.06
CA PHE A 23 -9.84 9.87 -9.89
C PHE A 23 -9.93 8.49 -9.24
N VAL A 24 -10.30 8.37 -7.95
CA VAL A 24 -10.54 7.05 -7.33
C VAL A 24 -12.05 6.82 -7.16
N SER A 25 -12.62 5.94 -7.98
CA SER A 25 -14.06 5.61 -7.94
C SER A 25 -14.48 4.95 -6.63
N GLU A 26 -13.60 4.15 -6.05
CA GLU A 26 -13.81 3.44 -4.78
C GLU A 26 -12.65 3.76 -3.81
N PRO A 27 -12.65 4.94 -3.15
CA PRO A 27 -11.55 5.40 -2.31
C PRO A 27 -11.13 4.42 -1.21
N VAL A 28 -12.11 3.76 -0.58
CA VAL A 28 -11.85 2.80 0.49
C VAL A 28 -11.15 1.56 -0.06
N SER A 29 -11.68 0.98 -1.15
CA SER A 29 -11.08 -0.19 -1.81
C SER A 29 -9.65 0.11 -2.26
N TRP A 30 -9.39 1.30 -2.81
CA TRP A 30 -8.04 1.70 -3.20
C TRP A 30 -7.08 1.83 -2.01
N LEU A 31 -7.56 2.32 -0.87
CA LEU A 31 -6.77 2.38 0.37
C LEU A 31 -6.41 0.98 0.89
N GLU A 32 -7.30 0.00 0.74
CA GLU A 32 -7.06 -1.39 1.13
C GLU A 32 -6.05 -2.12 0.23
N MET A 33 -5.85 -1.65 -1.01
CA MET A 33 -4.88 -2.24 -1.93
C MET A 33 -3.44 -1.99 -1.47
N PRO A 34 -2.51 -2.93 -1.77
CA PRO A 34 -1.10 -2.77 -1.43
C PRO A 34 -0.49 -1.56 -2.15
N VAL A 35 0.46 -0.89 -1.50
CA VAL A 35 1.23 0.23 -2.09
C VAL A 35 1.91 -0.21 -3.39
N LYS A 36 2.40 -1.46 -3.41
CA LYS A 36 3.03 -2.11 -4.56
C LYS A 36 2.68 -3.60 -4.57
N GLU A 37 2.48 -4.19 -5.74
CA GLU A 37 2.28 -5.65 -5.86
C GLU A 37 3.44 -6.43 -5.20
N GLY A 38 3.09 -7.49 -4.46
CA GLY A 38 4.06 -8.31 -3.72
C GLY A 38 4.57 -7.71 -2.42
N VAL A 39 4.04 -6.56 -1.98
CA VAL A 39 4.37 -5.94 -0.70
C VAL A 39 3.15 -5.99 0.23
N GLU A 40 3.34 -6.42 1.47
CA GLU A 40 2.27 -6.60 2.47
C GLU A 40 1.71 -5.27 3.04
N LEU A 41 2.32 -4.13 2.70
CA LEU A 41 1.92 -2.81 3.17
C LEU A 41 0.82 -2.21 2.30
N SER A 42 -0.36 -1.98 2.88
CA SER A 42 -1.47 -1.27 2.25
C SER A 42 -1.32 0.26 2.35
N ARG A 43 -2.07 0.99 1.50
CA ARG A 43 -2.14 2.46 1.62
C ARG A 43 -2.86 2.88 2.90
N LEU A 44 -3.79 2.06 3.39
CA LEU A 44 -4.46 2.26 4.67
C LEU A 44 -3.48 2.19 5.84
N ASP A 45 -2.48 1.32 5.79
CA ASP A 45 -1.45 1.26 6.84
C ASP A 45 -0.70 2.60 6.96
N LEU A 46 -0.38 3.24 5.83
CA LEU A 46 0.21 4.59 5.82
C LEU A 46 -0.71 5.62 6.49
N VAL A 47 -2.02 5.54 6.26
CA VAL A 47 -3.03 6.40 6.91
C VAL A 47 -3.05 6.17 8.43
N THR A 48 -3.00 4.91 8.87
CA THR A 48 -3.04 4.58 10.31
C THR A 48 -1.80 5.08 11.05
N GLU A 49 -0.65 5.08 10.38
CA GLU A 49 0.61 5.64 10.88
C GLU A 49 0.70 7.17 10.69
N GLY A 50 -0.32 7.79 10.11
CA GLY A 50 -0.41 9.24 9.94
C GLY A 50 0.42 9.81 8.78
N ARG A 51 0.93 8.96 7.88
CA ARG A 51 1.65 9.32 6.66
C ARG A 51 0.69 9.63 5.50
N PHE A 52 -0.21 10.58 5.73
CA PHE A 52 -1.17 11.06 4.72
C PHE A 52 -0.47 11.68 3.51
N ASP A 53 0.68 12.32 3.73
CA ASP A 53 1.58 12.86 2.70
C ASP A 53 1.92 11.79 1.67
N LEU A 54 2.39 10.62 2.12
CA LEU A 54 2.78 9.53 1.24
C LEU A 54 1.62 8.91 0.47
N VAL A 55 0.42 8.88 1.08
CA VAL A 55 -0.79 8.40 0.39
C VAL A 55 -1.17 9.35 -0.75
N LEU A 56 -1.03 10.66 -0.56
CA LEU A 56 -1.32 11.64 -1.59
C LEU A 56 -0.34 11.56 -2.77
N GLU A 57 0.95 11.26 -2.53
CA GLU A 57 1.95 11.03 -3.58
C GLU A 57 1.56 9.85 -4.51
N LEU A 58 0.82 8.87 -4.00
CA LEU A 58 0.36 7.70 -4.74
C LEU A 58 -0.86 7.97 -5.65
N ILE A 59 -1.45 9.17 -5.61
CA ILE A 59 -2.66 9.54 -6.39
C ILE A 59 -2.33 9.85 -7.87
N SER A 60 -1.09 9.66 -8.33
CA SER A 60 -0.70 10.02 -9.70
C SER A 60 -1.21 9.03 -10.77
N ASP A 61 -1.89 9.61 -11.75
CA ASP A 61 -2.55 9.02 -12.93
C ASP A 61 -1.57 8.21 -13.80
N ASP A 62 -1.86 6.91 -13.99
CA ASP A 62 -1.49 6.13 -15.17
C ASP A 62 -0.04 6.16 -15.70
N GLY A 63 0.94 5.76 -14.88
CA GLY A 63 2.01 4.91 -15.42
C GLY A 63 3.47 5.24 -15.12
N ASP A 64 3.77 6.31 -14.37
CA ASP A 64 5.03 6.38 -13.63
C ASP A 64 4.92 7.40 -12.48
N PRO A 65 4.39 7.01 -11.30
CA PRO A 65 4.32 7.89 -10.15
C PRO A 65 5.74 8.15 -9.61
N VAL A 66 5.88 9.03 -8.61
CA VAL A 66 6.92 8.82 -7.58
C VAL A 66 6.86 7.33 -7.23
N SER A 67 7.89 6.58 -7.63
CA SER A 67 7.81 5.12 -7.68
C SER A 67 7.22 4.62 -6.37
N ALA A 68 6.24 3.72 -6.38
CA ALA A 68 5.77 3.09 -5.14
C ALA A 68 6.97 2.60 -4.28
N SER A 69 8.08 2.25 -4.94
CA SER A 69 9.37 1.98 -4.32
C SER A 69 9.97 3.16 -3.54
N ALA A 70 9.89 4.40 -4.03
CA ALA A 70 10.33 5.61 -3.32
C ALA A 70 9.44 5.92 -2.12
N VAL A 71 8.11 5.75 -2.24
CA VAL A 71 7.21 5.82 -1.08
C VAL A 71 7.59 4.79 -0.02
N LEU A 72 7.89 3.56 -0.46
CA LEU A 72 8.36 2.50 0.43
C LEU A 72 9.74 2.78 1.01
N ASP A 73 10.68 3.31 0.24
CA ASP A 73 12.03 3.69 0.69
C ASP A 73 11.97 4.77 1.78
N GLU A 74 11.05 5.73 1.64
CA GLU A 74 10.79 6.80 2.61
C GLU A 74 10.02 6.31 3.86
N PHE A 75 9.06 5.39 3.69
CA PHE A 75 8.29 4.86 4.81
C PHE A 75 9.10 3.86 5.66
N ARG A 76 9.79 2.93 4.98
CA ARG A 76 10.57 1.87 5.59
C ARG A 76 11.74 1.48 4.66
N PRO A 77 12.95 2.03 4.84
CA PRO A 77 14.08 1.79 3.93
C PRO A 77 14.45 0.31 3.71
N ASP A 78 14.18 -0.55 4.69
CA ASP A 78 14.42 -2.00 4.64
C ASP A 78 13.23 -2.82 4.09
N TRP A 79 12.22 -2.18 3.49
CA TRP A 79 10.98 -2.84 3.05
C TRP A 79 11.18 -4.02 2.12
N ARG A 80 12.27 -4.04 1.34
CA ARG A 80 12.59 -5.13 0.40
C ARG A 80 12.81 -6.47 1.12
N ASP A 81 13.24 -6.40 2.38
CA ASP A 81 13.46 -7.57 3.22
C ASP A 81 12.31 -7.77 4.21
N SER A 82 11.72 -6.68 4.72
CA SER A 82 10.74 -6.74 5.82
C SER A 82 9.27 -6.74 5.40
N LEU A 83 8.96 -6.34 4.17
CA LEU A 83 7.57 -6.17 3.69
C LEU A 83 7.27 -6.89 2.37
N VAL A 84 8.28 -7.47 1.70
CA VAL A 84 8.05 -8.29 0.51
C VAL A 84 7.54 -9.66 0.95
N ASP A 85 6.41 -10.08 0.38
CA ASP A 85 5.90 -11.45 0.57
C ASP A 85 6.88 -12.43 -0.09
N ASN A 86 7.71 -13.04 0.76
CA ASN A 86 8.68 -14.05 0.39
C ASN A 86 8.33 -15.41 1.00
N ALA A 87 7.11 -15.59 1.50
CA ALA A 87 6.73 -16.82 2.17
C ALA A 87 6.66 -18.01 1.20
N PHE A 88 6.43 -17.75 -0.09
CA PHE A 88 6.25 -18.78 -1.10
C PHE A 88 7.17 -18.61 -2.32
N GLU A 89 7.48 -19.72 -2.98
CA GLU A 89 8.18 -19.78 -4.26
C GLU A 89 7.45 -20.68 -5.25
N ALA A 90 7.50 -20.30 -6.53
CA ALA A 90 7.08 -21.15 -7.62
C ALA A 90 8.20 -22.13 -7.98
N PHE A 91 7.85 -23.39 -8.21
CA PHE A 91 8.75 -24.44 -8.68
C PHE A 91 8.07 -25.30 -9.74
N VAL A 92 8.85 -25.96 -10.59
CA VAL A 92 8.32 -26.95 -11.54
C VAL A 92 8.26 -28.30 -10.85
N ALA A 93 7.05 -28.86 -10.71
CA ALA A 93 6.85 -30.16 -10.11
C ALA A 93 7.27 -31.29 -11.07
N SER A 94 7.31 -32.52 -10.55
CA SER A 94 7.77 -33.70 -11.31
C SER A 94 6.90 -34.05 -12.52
N ASP A 95 5.69 -33.52 -12.58
CA ASP A 95 4.75 -33.61 -13.70
C ASP A 95 4.97 -32.54 -14.77
N GLY A 96 5.94 -31.63 -14.57
CA GLY A 96 6.23 -30.52 -15.47
C GLY A 96 5.33 -29.30 -15.28
N VAL A 97 4.45 -29.28 -14.28
CA VAL A 97 3.50 -28.18 -14.00
C VAL A 97 4.09 -27.22 -12.97
N VAL A 98 3.86 -25.91 -13.18
CA VAL A 98 4.24 -24.87 -12.19
C VAL A 98 3.37 -25.02 -10.95
N SER A 99 4.01 -25.21 -9.80
CA SER A 99 3.39 -25.35 -8.48
C SER A 99 3.98 -24.33 -7.51
N ILE A 100 3.29 -24.05 -6.41
CA ILE A 100 3.76 -23.15 -5.35
C ILE A 100 4.09 -23.93 -4.07
N ARG A 101 5.15 -23.55 -3.37
CA ARG A 101 5.52 -24.11 -2.06
C ARG A 101 6.05 -23.02 -1.12
N PRO A 102 5.99 -23.20 0.20
CA PRO A 102 6.69 -22.31 1.12
C PRO A 102 8.19 -22.28 0.83
N ARG A 103 8.82 -21.10 0.90
CA ARG A 103 10.30 -20.99 0.86
C ARG A 103 10.88 -21.64 2.12
N ARG A 104 12.01 -22.33 1.97
CA ARG A 104 12.79 -22.91 3.07
C ARG A 104 13.87 -21.97 3.56
#